data_AF-A0A4Q1V7X6-F1
#
_entry.id   AF-A0A4Q1V7X6-F1
#
_cell.length_a   1.000
_cell.length_b   1.000
_cell.length_c   1.000
_cell.angle_alpha   90.00
_cell.angle_beta   90.00
_cell.angle_gamma   90.00
#
_symmetry.space_group_name_H-M   'P 1'
#
loop_
_entity.id
_entity.type
_entity.pdbx_description
1 polymer ?
#
loop_
_entity_poly.entity_id
_entity_poly.type
_entity_poly.pdbx_seq_one_letter_code
_entity_poly.pdbx_strand_id
1 'polypeptide(L)'
;MKNLIPLVTSDDIHAHCLAHWKTEAFRSSHHQGGYIHGIVDQYARLPRFSCETTNDRLERAHFCTWWGLTMRRDDYAAPAIEDLYLLHEIWHAAHMPFIPGIGFEAFHGKMERNELEASVASELLVYFKIDGLRESAFPHPIYADRFLNDPAMRLLWRENEVVATNTLLEARRNVMYSKPEGDMDLSERWIRKFTMQNRQWSIVWADRYLEIEDHMHRFQQMALGGDRKAAADFHADWIEAEAAMDMVDHVPFRDQALLFATIYWANRAKYDSALAVQRATQS
;
A
#
# COMPACT_ATOMS: atom_id res chain seq x y z
N MET A 1 -11.51 -5.01 13.72
CA MET A 1 -11.09 -5.93 12.64
C MET A 1 -11.61 -7.32 12.95
N LYS A 2 -12.00 -8.12 11.96
CA LYS A 2 -12.53 -9.48 12.16
C LYS A 2 -11.87 -10.49 11.23
N ASN A 3 -12.07 -11.77 11.55
CA ASN A 3 -11.57 -12.88 10.75
C ASN A 3 -10.06 -12.77 10.48
N LEU A 4 -9.27 -12.54 11.55
CA LEU A 4 -7.82 -12.48 11.45
C LEU A 4 -7.27 -13.85 11.04
N ILE A 5 -6.57 -13.88 9.90
CA ILE A 5 -5.95 -15.09 9.34
C ILE A 5 -4.43 -14.95 9.47
N PRO A 6 -3.79 -15.64 10.44
CA PRO A 6 -2.34 -15.70 10.52
C PRO A 6 -1.79 -16.64 9.44
N LEU A 7 -0.83 -16.14 8.66
CA LEU A 7 -0.11 -16.86 7.61
C LEU A 7 1.34 -16.99 8.05
N VAL A 8 1.71 -18.16 8.57
CA VAL A 8 2.99 -18.34 9.27
C VAL A 8 4.10 -18.74 8.32
N THR A 9 3.85 -19.68 7.42
CA THR A 9 4.88 -20.20 6.50
C THR A 9 4.90 -19.42 5.19
N SER A 10 6.03 -19.50 4.47
CA SER A 10 6.13 -18.90 3.13
C SER A 10 5.06 -19.48 2.19
N ASP A 11 4.90 -20.81 2.20
CA ASP A 11 3.96 -21.51 1.34
C ASP A 11 2.51 -21.10 1.61
N ASP A 12 2.11 -20.93 2.88
CA ASP A 12 0.77 -20.43 3.23
C ASP A 12 0.53 -19.03 2.68
N ILE A 13 1.56 -18.17 2.75
CA ILE A 13 1.49 -16.78 2.25
C ILE A 13 1.34 -16.78 0.72
N HIS A 14 2.15 -17.57 0.01
CA HIS A 14 2.03 -17.69 -1.45
C HIS A 14 0.67 -18.26 -1.86
N ALA A 15 0.21 -19.33 -1.21
CA ALA A 15 -1.09 -19.93 -1.51
C ALA A 15 -2.23 -18.93 -1.26
N HIS A 16 -2.17 -18.18 -0.16
CA HIS A 16 -3.15 -17.14 0.16
C HIS A 16 -3.14 -16.02 -0.90
N CYS A 17 -1.98 -15.43 -1.19
CA CYS A 17 -1.88 -14.38 -2.21
C CYS A 17 -2.37 -14.86 -3.59
N LEU A 18 -2.00 -16.08 -4.00
CA LEU A 18 -2.43 -16.66 -5.28
C LEU A 18 -3.96 -16.84 -5.36
N ALA A 19 -4.59 -17.26 -4.26
CA ALA A 19 -6.04 -17.40 -4.19
C ALA A 19 -6.80 -16.06 -4.24
N HIS A 20 -6.13 -14.95 -3.92
CA HIS A 20 -6.73 -13.62 -3.88
C HIS A 20 -6.51 -12.78 -5.14
N TRP A 21 -5.55 -13.14 -6.00
CA TRP A 21 -5.41 -12.51 -7.32
C TRP A 21 -6.62 -12.79 -8.21
N LYS A 22 -7.27 -11.72 -8.66
CA LYS A 22 -8.53 -11.77 -9.42
C LYS A 22 -8.29 -11.94 -10.92
N THR A 23 -7.24 -11.32 -11.45
CA THR A 23 -6.93 -11.35 -12.89
C THR A 23 -5.94 -12.45 -13.23
N GLU A 24 -6.02 -12.92 -14.48
CA GLU A 24 -5.07 -13.91 -14.99
C GLU A 24 -3.66 -13.34 -15.13
N ALA A 25 -3.53 -12.04 -15.42
CA ALA A 25 -2.25 -11.37 -15.53
C ALA A 25 -1.45 -11.45 -14.21
N PHE A 26 -2.10 -11.17 -13.07
CA PHE A 26 -1.48 -11.30 -11.75
C PHE A 26 -1.21 -12.76 -11.36
N ARG A 27 -2.18 -13.66 -11.58
CA ARG A 27 -1.99 -15.10 -11.29
C ARG A 27 -0.84 -15.71 -12.08
N SER A 28 -0.76 -15.44 -13.38
CA SER A 28 0.32 -15.92 -14.24
C SER A 28 1.68 -15.34 -13.82
N SER A 29 1.76 -14.03 -13.55
CA SER A 29 3.00 -13.40 -13.05
C SER A 29 3.45 -13.98 -11.70
N HIS A 30 2.52 -14.35 -10.83
CA HIS A 30 2.82 -15.01 -9.56
C HIS A 30 3.26 -16.48 -9.76
N HIS A 31 2.54 -17.26 -10.56
CA HIS A 31 2.81 -18.69 -10.74
C HIS A 31 4.13 -18.96 -11.50
N GLN A 32 4.50 -18.09 -12.43
CA GLN A 32 5.63 -18.31 -13.33
C GLN A 32 6.96 -17.75 -12.81
N GLY A 33 7.04 -17.34 -11.54
CA GLY A 33 8.25 -16.73 -10.98
C GLY A 33 8.50 -15.30 -11.51
N GLY A 34 7.44 -14.61 -11.95
CA GLY A 34 7.52 -13.27 -12.52
C GLY A 34 7.57 -12.16 -11.47
N TYR A 35 7.24 -10.93 -11.91
CA TYR A 35 7.29 -9.73 -11.07
C TYR A 35 6.48 -9.87 -9.77
N ILE A 36 5.25 -10.39 -9.85
CA ILE A 36 4.40 -10.57 -8.67
C ILE A 36 4.98 -11.64 -7.74
N HIS A 37 5.56 -12.72 -8.28
CA HIS A 37 6.19 -13.76 -7.47
C HIS A 37 7.31 -13.18 -6.60
N GLY A 38 8.24 -12.43 -7.19
CA GLY A 38 9.38 -11.86 -6.44
C GLY A 38 8.95 -10.88 -5.35
N ILE A 39 7.84 -10.15 -5.55
CA ILE A 39 7.26 -9.28 -4.52
C ILE A 39 6.64 -10.10 -3.39
N VAL A 40 5.93 -11.19 -3.72
CA VAL A 40 5.36 -12.11 -2.72
C VAL A 40 6.48 -12.84 -1.96
N ASP A 41 7.59 -13.21 -2.59
CA ASP A 41 8.76 -13.78 -1.91
C ASP A 41 9.29 -12.83 -0.83
N GLN A 42 9.44 -11.54 -1.19
CA GLN A 42 9.88 -10.51 -0.25
C GLN A 42 8.86 -10.32 0.87
N TYR A 43 7.57 -10.32 0.54
CA TYR A 43 6.48 -10.28 1.52
C TYR A 43 6.50 -11.49 2.44
N ALA A 44 6.75 -12.71 1.95
CA ALA A 44 6.70 -13.95 2.69
C ALA A 44 7.84 -14.16 3.70
N ARG A 45 8.86 -13.28 3.68
CA ARG A 45 9.99 -13.30 4.63
C ARG A 45 9.58 -13.20 6.09
N LEU A 46 8.41 -12.66 6.40
CA LEU A 46 7.85 -12.60 7.75
C LEU A 46 6.47 -13.27 7.76
N PRO A 47 5.98 -13.74 8.92
CA PRO A 47 4.57 -14.06 9.08
C PRO A 47 3.68 -12.87 8.68
N ARG A 48 2.52 -13.17 8.10
CA ARG A 48 1.58 -12.15 7.61
C ARG A 48 0.20 -12.39 8.15
N PHE A 49 -0.61 -11.35 8.10
CA PHE A 49 -1.95 -11.39 8.66
C PHE A 49 -2.90 -10.75 7.67
N SER A 50 -3.95 -11.48 7.32
CA SER A 50 -5.07 -10.94 6.55
C SER A 50 -6.28 -10.77 7.45
N CYS A 51 -7.07 -9.72 7.22
CA CYS A 51 -8.30 -9.51 7.98
C CYS A 51 -9.38 -8.81 7.16
N GLU A 52 -10.59 -8.82 7.69
CA GLU A 52 -11.73 -8.03 7.23
C GLU A 52 -12.03 -6.90 8.22
N THR A 53 -12.74 -5.88 7.75
CA THR A 53 -13.20 -4.77 8.60
C THR A 53 -14.37 -5.19 9.49
N THR A 54 -14.35 -4.81 10.77
CA THR A 54 -15.55 -4.72 11.61
C THR A 54 -16.32 -3.43 11.35
N ASN A 55 -15.61 -2.32 11.14
CA ASN A 55 -16.14 -1.00 10.86
C ASN A 55 -15.33 -0.34 9.73
N ASP A 56 -15.77 -0.56 8.49
CA ASP A 56 -15.11 -0.06 7.27
C ASP A 56 -14.90 1.46 7.28
N ARG A 57 -15.84 2.19 7.88
CA ARG A 57 -15.78 3.65 7.97
C ARG A 57 -14.55 4.13 8.75
N LEU A 58 -14.08 3.37 9.72
CA LEU A 58 -12.90 3.71 10.52
C LEU A 58 -11.65 3.05 9.93
N GLU A 59 -11.77 1.77 9.58
CA GLU A 59 -10.64 0.90 9.33
C GLU A 59 -10.06 1.05 7.92
N ARG A 60 -10.86 1.46 6.93
CA ARG A 60 -10.38 1.65 5.55
C ARG A 60 -9.28 2.70 5.44
N ALA A 61 -9.24 3.67 6.35
CA ALA A 61 -8.22 4.71 6.37
C ALA A 61 -7.02 4.38 7.27
N HIS A 62 -7.07 3.25 7.98
CA HIS A 62 -6.22 3.01 9.14
C HIS A 62 -4.75 2.75 8.81
N PHE A 63 -4.47 2.36 7.56
CA PHE A 63 -3.14 1.91 7.09
C PHE A 63 -2.51 0.86 8.01
N CYS A 64 -3.28 -0.19 8.30
CA CYS A 64 -2.89 -1.26 9.20
C CYS A 64 -1.72 -2.13 8.70
N THR A 65 -1.39 -1.99 7.42
CA THR A 65 -0.24 -2.66 6.78
C THR A 65 1.07 -2.23 7.40
N TRP A 66 1.18 -0.99 7.91
CA TRP A 66 2.37 -0.55 8.65
C TRP A 66 2.64 -1.40 9.89
N TRP A 67 1.60 -1.86 10.61
CA TRP A 67 1.78 -2.79 11.73
C TRP A 67 1.43 -4.23 11.37
N GLY A 68 1.58 -4.64 10.09
CA GLY A 68 1.62 -6.05 9.72
C GLY A 68 0.28 -6.70 9.34
N LEU A 69 -0.81 -5.93 9.22
CA LEU A 69 -2.12 -6.45 8.80
C LEU A 69 -2.48 -5.98 7.39
N THR A 70 -2.82 -6.90 6.49
CA THR A 70 -3.36 -6.57 5.17
C THR A 70 -4.87 -6.73 5.15
N MET A 71 -5.56 -5.61 4.98
CA MET A 71 -7.02 -5.55 4.95
C MET A 71 -7.56 -5.94 3.58
N ARG A 72 -8.46 -6.91 3.53
CA ARG A 72 -9.14 -7.30 2.30
C ARG A 72 -10.22 -6.29 1.92
N ARG A 73 -10.29 -5.98 0.63
CA ARG A 73 -11.25 -5.04 0.04
C ARG A 73 -11.80 -5.63 -1.25
N ASP A 74 -12.86 -6.41 -1.11
CA ASP A 74 -13.47 -7.14 -2.22
C ASP A 74 -14.59 -6.30 -2.90
N ASP A 75 -14.53 -4.97 -2.81
CA ASP A 75 -15.58 -4.03 -3.24
C ASP A 75 -15.18 -3.12 -4.42
N TYR A 76 -14.02 -3.37 -5.04
CA TYR A 76 -13.60 -2.63 -6.22
C TYR A 76 -14.42 -3.05 -7.46
N ALA A 77 -14.82 -2.05 -8.26
CA ALA A 77 -15.66 -2.28 -9.44
C ALA A 77 -14.96 -3.08 -10.57
N ALA A 78 -13.63 -3.09 -10.60
CA ALA A 78 -12.85 -3.80 -11.61
C ALA A 78 -11.82 -4.72 -10.93
N PRO A 79 -11.77 -6.02 -11.29
CA PRO A 79 -10.83 -7.00 -10.73
C PRO A 79 -9.37 -6.55 -10.74
N ALA A 80 -8.92 -5.91 -11.82
CA ALA A 80 -7.56 -5.42 -11.94
C ALA A 80 -7.24 -4.31 -10.93
N ILE A 81 -8.22 -3.47 -10.55
CA ILE A 81 -8.01 -2.42 -9.54
C ILE A 81 -7.85 -3.04 -8.15
N GLU A 82 -8.58 -4.12 -7.85
CA GLU A 82 -8.41 -4.87 -6.60
C GLU A 82 -7.01 -5.51 -6.52
N ASP A 83 -6.54 -6.10 -7.61
CA ASP A 83 -5.18 -6.66 -7.70
C ASP A 83 -4.10 -5.57 -7.49
N LEU A 84 -4.28 -4.39 -8.10
CA LEU A 84 -3.38 -3.24 -7.93
C LEU A 84 -3.37 -2.72 -6.49
N TYR A 85 -4.53 -2.68 -5.83
CA TYR A 85 -4.64 -2.35 -4.41
C TYR A 85 -3.89 -3.38 -3.54
N LEU A 86 -4.15 -4.67 -3.75
CA LEU A 86 -3.50 -5.71 -2.96
C LEU A 86 -1.98 -5.71 -3.17
N LEU A 87 -1.51 -5.49 -4.40
CA LEU A 87 -0.09 -5.31 -4.69
C LEU A 87 0.52 -4.12 -3.93
N HIS A 88 -0.18 -3.01 -3.85
CA HIS A 88 0.26 -1.82 -3.13
C HIS A 88 0.46 -2.12 -1.64
N GLU A 89 -0.51 -2.76 -1.00
CA GLU A 89 -0.43 -3.16 0.41
C GLU A 89 0.69 -4.20 0.64
N ILE A 90 0.81 -5.20 -0.23
CA ILE A 90 1.90 -6.19 -0.15
C ILE A 90 3.26 -5.50 -0.29
N TRP A 91 3.40 -4.53 -1.19
CA TRP A 91 4.65 -3.79 -1.36
C TRP A 91 5.04 -3.03 -0.10
N HIS A 92 4.10 -2.31 0.52
CA HIS A 92 4.32 -1.63 1.78
C HIS A 92 4.89 -2.58 2.83
N ALA A 93 4.20 -3.69 3.11
CA ALA A 93 4.61 -4.65 4.13
C ALA A 93 5.90 -5.43 3.80
N ALA A 94 6.20 -5.62 2.51
CA ALA A 94 7.41 -6.28 2.04
C ALA A 94 8.68 -5.41 2.25
N HIS A 95 8.52 -4.08 2.19
CA HIS A 95 9.63 -3.12 2.20
C HIS A 95 9.62 -2.16 3.39
N MET A 96 8.71 -2.33 4.36
CA MET A 96 8.67 -1.51 5.57
C MET A 96 9.85 -1.86 6.50
N PRO A 97 10.83 -0.96 6.73
CA PRO A 97 11.79 -1.17 7.81
C PRO A 97 11.12 -0.92 9.16
N PHE A 98 11.62 -1.45 10.28
CA PHE A 98 11.21 -1.01 11.62
C PHE A 98 12.42 -0.63 12.45
N ILE A 99 12.41 0.59 12.98
CA ILE A 99 13.60 1.26 13.53
C ILE A 99 13.30 1.72 14.95
N PRO A 100 13.71 0.94 15.98
CA PRO A 100 13.55 1.32 17.38
C PRO A 100 14.16 2.69 17.68
N GLY A 101 13.44 3.51 18.46
CA GLY A 101 13.91 4.84 18.86
C GLY A 101 14.08 5.86 17.72
N ILE A 102 13.50 5.61 16.55
CA ILE A 102 13.48 6.56 15.44
C ILE A 102 12.86 7.90 15.86
N GLY A 103 13.44 9.03 15.44
CA GLY A 103 12.82 10.34 15.68
C GLY A 103 11.62 10.58 14.74
N PHE A 104 10.64 11.36 15.17
CA PHE A 104 9.40 11.59 14.42
C PHE A 104 9.62 12.05 12.96
N GLU A 105 10.54 12.99 12.70
CA GLU A 105 10.84 13.44 11.33
C GLU A 105 11.41 12.31 10.45
N ALA A 106 12.25 11.44 11.02
CA ALA A 106 12.79 10.28 10.32
C ALA A 106 11.72 9.21 10.10
N PHE A 107 10.82 9.01 11.06
CA PHE A 107 9.64 8.16 10.91
C PHE A 107 8.76 8.67 9.76
N HIS A 108 8.40 9.95 9.77
CA HIS A 108 7.60 10.55 8.72
C HIS A 108 8.26 10.39 7.33
N GLY A 109 9.56 10.72 7.21
CA GLY A 109 10.30 10.56 5.96
C GLY A 109 10.42 9.10 5.48
N LYS A 110 10.47 8.14 6.40
CA LYS A 110 10.40 6.70 6.08
C LYS A 110 9.03 6.34 5.51
N MET A 111 7.94 6.79 6.14
CA MET A 111 6.58 6.50 5.67
C MET A 111 6.31 7.12 4.30
N GLU A 112 6.78 8.35 4.08
CA GLU A 112 6.74 9.02 2.78
C GLU A 112 7.50 8.26 1.69
N ARG A 113 8.68 7.73 2.02
CA ARG A 113 9.46 6.92 1.08
C ARG A 113 8.77 5.61 0.74
N ASN A 114 8.24 4.92 1.75
CA ASN A 114 7.55 3.65 1.57
C ASN A 114 6.29 3.83 0.70
N GLU A 115 5.54 4.92 0.90
CA GLU A 115 4.45 5.32 0.00
C GLU A 115 4.93 5.59 -1.42
N LEU A 116 5.98 6.39 -1.60
CA LEU A 116 6.51 6.71 -2.93
C LEU A 116 6.87 5.42 -3.68
N GLU A 117 7.57 4.49 -3.03
CA GLU A 117 7.98 3.23 -3.62
C GLU A 117 6.78 2.32 -3.92
N ALA A 118 5.81 2.20 -2.99
CA ALA A 118 4.59 1.41 -3.21
C ALA A 118 3.76 1.97 -4.37
N SER A 119 3.52 3.29 -4.38
CA SER A 119 2.86 4.01 -5.47
C SER A 119 3.55 3.75 -6.81
N VAL A 120 4.89 3.85 -6.90
CA VAL A 120 5.60 3.62 -8.16
C VAL A 120 5.54 2.16 -8.58
N ALA A 121 5.68 1.22 -7.63
CA ALA A 121 5.61 -0.19 -7.91
C ALA A 121 4.23 -0.64 -8.42
N SER A 122 3.16 -0.18 -7.79
CA SER A 122 1.79 -0.63 -8.07
C SER A 122 1.03 0.27 -9.06
N GLU A 123 1.46 1.51 -9.32
CA GLU A 123 0.75 2.43 -10.22
C GLU A 123 1.54 2.80 -11.48
N LEU A 124 2.84 2.47 -11.56
CA LEU A 124 3.68 2.76 -12.73
C LEU A 124 4.38 1.51 -13.24
N LEU A 125 5.27 0.93 -12.43
CA LEU A 125 6.17 -0.17 -12.83
C LEU A 125 5.40 -1.42 -13.25
N VAL A 126 4.31 -1.73 -12.54
CA VAL A 126 3.50 -2.93 -12.81
C VAL A 126 3.05 -3.02 -14.27
N TYR A 127 2.76 -1.89 -14.93
CA TYR A 127 2.33 -1.87 -16.33
C TYR A 127 3.45 -2.12 -17.34
N PHE A 128 4.70 -1.89 -16.95
CA PHE A 128 5.86 -2.31 -17.74
C PHE A 128 6.26 -3.77 -17.48
N LYS A 129 5.83 -4.32 -16.33
CA LYS A 129 6.20 -5.66 -15.85
C LYS A 129 5.18 -6.74 -16.21
N ILE A 130 3.92 -6.37 -16.45
CA ILE A 130 2.83 -7.30 -16.71
C ILE A 130 2.14 -6.89 -18.01
N ASP A 131 2.40 -7.68 -19.06
CA ASP A 131 1.82 -7.46 -20.38
C ASP A 131 0.28 -7.52 -20.34
N GLY A 132 -0.38 -6.61 -21.06
CA GLY A 132 -1.83 -6.55 -21.16
C GLY A 132 -2.57 -6.02 -19.92
N LEU A 133 -1.85 -5.73 -18.82
CA LEU A 133 -2.49 -5.23 -17.60
C LEU A 133 -3.12 -3.86 -17.82
N ARG A 134 -2.44 -2.97 -18.54
CA ARG A 134 -2.88 -1.58 -18.73
C ARG A 134 -4.25 -1.53 -19.38
N GLU A 135 -4.48 -2.33 -20.41
CA GLU A 135 -5.72 -2.42 -21.18
C GLU A 135 -6.89 -2.92 -20.34
N SER A 136 -6.63 -3.75 -19.32
CA SER A 136 -7.65 -4.33 -18.46
C SER A 136 -7.96 -3.52 -17.19
N ALA A 137 -7.08 -2.59 -16.80
CA ALA A 137 -7.17 -1.89 -15.53
C ALA A 137 -8.12 -0.68 -15.53
N PHE A 138 -7.88 0.28 -16.43
CA PHE A 138 -8.62 1.55 -16.44
C PHE A 138 -9.10 1.91 -17.86
N PRO A 139 -10.38 2.31 -18.03
CA PRO A 139 -10.92 2.66 -19.35
C PRO A 139 -10.49 4.07 -19.83
N HIS A 140 -9.87 4.86 -18.96
CA HIS A 140 -9.43 6.23 -19.23
C HIS A 140 -7.91 6.35 -19.10
N PRO A 141 -7.30 7.43 -19.64
CA PRO A 141 -5.89 7.70 -19.41
C PRO A 141 -5.55 7.83 -17.92
N ILE A 142 -4.36 7.37 -17.54
CA ILE A 142 -3.80 7.45 -16.19
C ILE A 142 -2.40 8.05 -16.24
N TYR A 143 -1.86 8.44 -15.08
CA TYR A 143 -0.52 9.04 -14.97
C TYR A 143 0.57 8.17 -15.62
N ALA A 144 0.47 6.84 -15.52
CA ALA A 144 1.39 5.89 -16.14
C ALA A 144 1.49 6.01 -17.67
N ASP A 145 0.42 6.41 -18.35
CA ASP A 145 0.38 6.47 -19.82
C ASP A 145 1.37 7.46 -20.40
N ARG A 146 1.79 8.45 -19.62
CA ARG A 146 2.83 9.41 -20.03
C ARG A 146 4.17 8.73 -20.27
N PHE A 147 4.46 7.69 -19.50
CA PHE A 147 5.71 6.93 -19.56
C PHE A 147 5.57 5.73 -20.49
N LEU A 148 4.42 5.05 -20.46
CA LEU A 148 4.13 3.92 -21.34
C LEU A 148 4.11 4.32 -22.82
N ASN A 149 3.72 5.57 -23.13
CA ASN A 149 3.68 6.09 -24.50
C ASN A 149 4.94 6.87 -24.91
N ASP A 150 5.88 7.11 -24.00
CA ASP A 150 7.12 7.83 -24.31
C ASP A 150 8.16 6.86 -24.94
N PRO A 151 8.57 7.07 -26.21
CA PRO A 151 9.57 6.23 -26.86
C PRO A 151 10.91 6.17 -26.12
N ALA A 152 11.33 7.27 -25.49
CA ALA A 152 12.60 7.32 -24.76
C ALA A 152 12.51 6.46 -23.49
N MET A 153 11.42 6.57 -22.74
CA MET A 153 11.19 5.74 -21.56
C MET A 153 11.07 4.26 -21.89
N ARG A 154 10.39 3.90 -22.98
CA ARG A 154 10.30 2.50 -23.44
C ARG A 154 11.66 1.93 -23.87
N LEU A 155 12.51 2.75 -24.48
CA LEU A 155 13.88 2.36 -24.81
C LEU A 155 14.68 2.16 -23.52
N LEU A 156 14.64 3.13 -22.61
CA LEU A 156 15.34 3.08 -21.33
C LEU A 156 14.93 1.87 -20.49
N TRP A 157 13.63 1.54 -20.44
CA TRP A 157 13.14 0.35 -19.76
C TRP A 157 13.76 -0.94 -20.30
N ARG A 158 13.85 -1.09 -21.63
CA ARG A 158 14.40 -2.29 -22.27
C ARG A 158 15.91 -2.41 -22.11
N GLU A 159 16.63 -1.30 -22.13
CA GLU A 159 18.10 -1.29 -22.11
C GLU A 159 18.66 -1.21 -20.68
N ASN A 160 17.96 -0.56 -19.76
CA ASN A 160 18.42 -0.32 -18.40
C ASN A 160 17.24 -0.08 -17.43
N GLU A 161 16.62 -1.18 -17.01
CA GLU A 161 15.47 -1.17 -16.10
C GLU A 161 15.74 -0.42 -14.78
N VAL A 162 16.95 -0.52 -14.24
CA VAL A 162 17.32 0.15 -12.98
C VAL A 162 17.24 1.67 -13.13
N VAL A 163 17.80 2.22 -14.20
CA VAL A 163 17.74 3.67 -14.47
C VAL A 163 16.32 4.10 -14.82
N ALA A 164 15.56 3.29 -15.56
CA ALA A 164 14.15 3.56 -15.82
C ALA A 164 13.34 3.66 -14.52
N THR A 165 13.55 2.71 -13.60
CA THR A 165 12.89 2.67 -12.29
C THR A 165 13.21 3.91 -11.46
N ASN A 166 14.48 4.30 -11.40
CA ASN A 166 14.89 5.51 -10.70
C ASN A 166 14.29 6.77 -11.33
N THR A 167 14.18 6.81 -12.66
CA THR A 167 13.56 7.94 -13.37
C THR A 167 12.06 8.06 -13.03
N LEU A 168 11.34 6.93 -12.93
CA LEU A 168 9.93 6.92 -12.52
C LEU A 168 9.76 7.35 -11.05
N LEU A 169 10.65 6.90 -10.15
CA LEU A 169 10.70 7.34 -8.76
C LEU A 169 10.93 8.86 -8.65
N GLU A 170 11.87 9.40 -9.41
CA GLU A 170 12.14 10.85 -9.44
C GLU A 170 10.95 11.64 -10.00
N ALA A 171 10.32 11.17 -11.07
CA ALA A 171 9.14 11.80 -11.65
C ALA A 171 7.97 11.85 -10.65
N ARG A 172 7.67 10.73 -9.98
CA ARG A 172 6.63 10.66 -8.95
C ARG A 172 6.97 11.56 -7.75
N ARG A 173 8.22 11.51 -7.26
CA ARG A 173 8.70 12.38 -6.17
C ARG A 173 8.57 13.86 -6.51
N ASN A 174 8.91 14.26 -7.74
CA ASN A 174 8.77 15.64 -8.18
C ASN A 174 7.32 16.10 -8.10
N VAL A 175 6.36 15.29 -8.55
CA VAL A 175 4.93 15.60 -8.42
C VAL A 175 4.51 15.69 -6.95
N MET A 176 4.97 14.77 -6.11
CA MET A 176 4.64 14.73 -4.68
C MET A 176 5.18 15.92 -3.86
N TYR A 177 6.34 16.47 -4.23
CA TYR A 177 7.04 17.44 -3.35
C TYR A 177 7.48 18.75 -4.01
N SER A 178 7.91 18.73 -5.26
CA SER A 178 8.70 19.84 -5.82
C SER A 178 8.02 20.61 -6.95
N LYS A 179 7.20 19.95 -7.77
CA LYS A 179 6.51 20.59 -8.89
C LYS A 179 5.57 21.71 -8.39
N PRO A 180 5.56 22.90 -9.02
CA PRO A 180 4.61 23.96 -8.68
C PRO A 180 3.16 23.55 -9.04
N GLU A 181 2.18 23.88 -8.19
CA GLU A 181 0.78 23.49 -8.41
C GLU A 181 0.18 24.11 -9.70
N GLY A 182 0.64 25.30 -10.09
CA GLY A 182 0.22 25.96 -11.34
C GLY A 182 0.55 25.15 -12.59
N ASP A 183 1.58 24.32 -12.54
CA ASP A 183 2.05 23.48 -13.65
C ASP A 183 1.48 22.05 -13.60
N MET A 184 0.68 21.75 -12.58
CA MET A 184 0.09 20.42 -12.38
C MET A 184 -1.24 20.29 -13.11
N ASP A 185 -1.41 19.16 -13.80
CA ASP A 185 -2.73 18.74 -14.23
C ASP A 185 -3.55 18.14 -13.07
N LEU A 186 -4.79 17.73 -13.34
CA LEU A 186 -5.68 17.24 -12.30
C LEU A 186 -5.14 15.96 -11.62
N SER A 187 -4.52 15.06 -12.38
CA SER A 187 -3.96 13.82 -11.81
C SER A 187 -2.81 14.12 -10.85
N GLU A 188 -1.90 15.00 -11.25
CA GLU A 188 -0.76 15.43 -10.43
C GLU A 188 -1.20 16.18 -9.17
N ARG A 189 -2.22 17.05 -9.27
CA ARG A 189 -2.80 17.72 -8.10
C ARG A 189 -3.37 16.73 -7.09
N TRP A 190 -3.98 15.64 -7.55
CA TRP A 190 -4.49 14.61 -6.65
C TRP A 190 -3.39 13.78 -6.01
N ILE A 191 -2.33 13.43 -6.75
CA ILE A 191 -1.12 12.81 -6.18
C ILE A 191 -0.55 13.69 -5.06
N ARG A 192 -0.42 15.01 -5.29
CA ARG A 192 0.04 15.96 -4.26
C ARG A 192 -0.89 15.99 -3.05
N LYS A 193 -2.21 16.00 -3.26
CA LYS A 193 -3.19 16.01 -2.16
C LYS A 193 -3.16 14.73 -1.32
N PHE A 194 -3.00 13.56 -1.93
CA PHE A 194 -2.83 12.30 -1.19
C PHE A 194 -1.52 12.31 -0.40
N THR A 195 -0.44 12.86 -0.96
CA THR A 195 0.82 13.07 -0.23
C THR A 195 0.61 13.93 1.03
N MET A 196 -0.12 15.04 0.91
CA MET A 196 -0.44 15.89 2.07
C MET A 196 -1.29 15.16 3.11
N GLN A 197 -2.22 14.31 2.68
CA GLN A 197 -3.01 13.48 3.57
C GLN A 197 -2.13 12.47 4.34
N ASN A 198 -1.12 11.88 3.70
CA ASN A 198 -0.18 10.96 4.37
C ASN A 198 0.66 11.66 5.44
N ARG A 199 0.94 12.94 5.26
CA ARG A 199 1.54 13.78 6.32
C ARG A 199 0.58 13.99 7.49
N GLN A 200 -0.71 14.22 7.22
CA GLN A 200 -1.72 14.31 8.27
C GLN A 200 -1.87 12.98 9.02
N TRP A 201 -1.80 11.85 8.30
CA TRP A 201 -1.77 10.52 8.92
C TRP A 201 -0.61 10.41 9.89
N SER A 202 0.62 10.75 9.48
CA SER A 202 1.80 10.65 10.36
C SER A 202 1.63 11.45 11.65
N ILE A 203 0.97 12.62 11.59
CA ILE A 203 0.67 13.45 12.76
C ILE A 203 -0.34 12.77 13.70
N VAL A 204 -1.39 12.14 13.16
CA VAL A 204 -2.36 11.36 13.97
C VAL A 204 -1.67 10.23 14.73
N TRP A 205 -0.60 9.66 14.18
CA TRP A 205 0.16 8.56 14.76
C TRP A 205 1.35 8.98 15.63
N ALA A 206 1.55 10.29 15.84
CA ALA A 206 2.73 10.82 16.53
C ALA A 206 2.92 10.29 17.97
N ASP A 207 1.84 9.90 18.65
CA ASP A 207 1.91 9.39 20.03
C ASP A 207 2.11 7.87 20.12
N ARG A 208 1.90 7.13 19.03
CA ARG A 208 1.95 5.64 19.03
C ARG A 208 3.09 5.07 18.17
N TYR A 209 3.73 5.88 17.33
CA TYR A 209 4.70 5.34 16.37
C TYR A 209 5.87 4.60 17.00
N LEU A 210 6.43 5.09 18.12
CA LEU A 210 7.56 4.41 18.77
C LEU A 210 7.17 3.01 19.27
N GLU A 211 5.99 2.89 19.89
CA GLU A 211 5.48 1.61 20.38
C GLU A 211 5.32 0.60 19.25
N ILE A 212 4.76 1.05 18.12
CA ILE A 212 4.55 0.22 16.93
C ILE A 212 5.89 -0.18 16.30
N GLU A 213 6.83 0.76 16.16
CA GLU A 213 8.17 0.48 15.63
C GLU A 213 8.91 -0.54 16.51
N ASP A 214 8.84 -0.41 17.83
CA ASP A 214 9.50 -1.32 18.77
C ASP A 214 8.85 -2.72 18.74
N HIS A 215 7.51 -2.80 18.72
CA HIS A 215 6.79 -4.06 18.62
C HIS A 215 7.11 -4.80 17.32
N MET A 216 7.02 -4.08 16.19
CA MET A 216 7.28 -4.67 14.87
C MET A 216 8.74 -5.05 14.68
N HIS A 217 9.68 -4.29 15.26
CA HIS A 217 11.10 -4.67 15.28
C HIS A 217 11.29 -5.99 16.05
N ARG A 218 10.69 -6.13 17.24
CA ARG A 218 10.76 -7.37 18.02
C ARG A 218 10.13 -8.55 17.27
N PHE A 219 8.97 -8.34 16.66
CA PHE A 219 8.32 -9.32 15.80
C PHE A 219 9.26 -9.80 14.68
N GLN A 220 9.95 -8.87 14.00
CA GLN A 220 10.93 -9.21 12.96
C GLN A 220 12.11 -10.03 13.50
N GLN A 221 12.67 -9.64 14.65
CA GLN A 221 13.77 -10.38 15.28
C GLN A 221 13.37 -11.81 15.62
N MET A 222 12.17 -12.02 16.18
CA MET A 222 11.66 -13.35 16.50
C MET A 222 11.45 -14.20 15.23
N ALA A 223 10.82 -13.63 14.20
CA ALA A 223 10.53 -14.33 12.95
C ALA A 223 11.81 -14.71 12.18
N LEU A 224 12.76 -13.78 12.08
CA LEU A 224 14.04 -14.01 11.38
C LEU A 224 15.02 -14.86 12.20
N GLY A 225 14.86 -14.90 13.52
CA GLY A 225 15.57 -15.81 14.42
C GLY A 225 15.14 -17.28 14.32
N GLY A 226 14.14 -17.58 13.50
CA GLY A 226 13.68 -18.95 13.19
C GLY A 226 12.38 -19.36 13.88
N ASP A 227 11.85 -18.56 14.82
CA ASP A 227 10.60 -18.87 15.52
C ASP A 227 9.41 -18.08 14.95
N ARG A 228 9.07 -18.40 13.70
CA ARG A 228 7.98 -17.75 12.96
C ARG A 228 6.62 -17.91 13.65
N LYS A 229 6.37 -19.06 14.28
CA LYS A 229 5.09 -19.32 14.96
C LYS A 229 4.97 -18.49 16.22
N ALA A 230 5.99 -18.45 17.08
CA ALA A 230 5.95 -17.61 18.26
C ALA A 230 5.91 -16.13 17.90
N ALA A 231 6.59 -15.70 16.83
CA ALA A 231 6.46 -14.34 16.32
C ALA A 231 5.02 -14.02 15.90
N ALA A 232 4.37 -14.96 15.19
CA ALA A 232 2.99 -14.78 14.76
C ALA A 232 2.02 -14.69 15.96
N ASP A 233 2.18 -15.56 16.95
CA ASP A 233 1.36 -15.54 18.18
C ASP A 233 1.57 -14.25 18.97
N PHE A 234 2.84 -13.86 19.18
CA PHE A 234 3.19 -12.61 19.83
C PHE A 234 2.55 -11.39 19.16
N HIS A 235 2.51 -11.36 17.83
CA HIS A 235 1.89 -10.27 17.10
C HIS A 235 0.36 -10.31 17.16
N ALA A 236 -0.24 -11.50 17.00
CA ALA A 236 -1.70 -11.67 17.09
C ALA A 236 -2.25 -11.26 18.46
N ASP A 237 -1.57 -11.66 19.54
CA ASP A 237 -1.97 -11.30 20.91
C ASP A 237 -1.91 -9.78 21.14
N TRP A 238 -0.92 -9.10 20.57
CA TRP A 238 -0.82 -7.64 20.67
C TRP A 238 -1.92 -6.92 19.89
N ILE A 239 -2.21 -7.36 18.66
CA ILE A 239 -3.33 -6.80 17.87
C ILE A 239 -4.66 -6.98 18.60
N GLU A 240 -4.90 -8.16 19.19
CA GLU A 240 -6.12 -8.42 19.96
C GLU A 240 -6.17 -7.57 21.23
N ALA A 241 -5.05 -7.39 21.93
CA ALA A 241 -4.98 -6.52 23.11
C ALA A 241 -5.33 -5.06 22.76
N GLU A 242 -4.80 -4.53 21.65
CA GLU A 242 -5.14 -3.18 21.15
C GLU A 242 -6.61 -3.08 20.69
N ALA A 243 -7.14 -4.13 20.07
CA ALA A 243 -8.53 -4.17 19.64
C ALA A 243 -9.52 -4.21 20.82
N ALA A 244 -9.20 -4.98 21.86
CA ALA A 244 -10.01 -5.15 23.05
C ALA A 244 -10.14 -3.87 23.90
N MET A 245 -9.29 -2.87 23.67
CA MET A 245 -9.46 -1.54 24.26
C MET A 245 -10.70 -0.80 23.71
N ASP A 246 -11.16 -1.16 22.51
CA ASP A 246 -12.39 -0.66 21.91
C ASP A 246 -13.56 -1.61 22.16
N MET A 247 -14.31 -1.33 23.22
CA MET A 247 -15.48 -2.11 23.62
C MET A 247 -16.67 -2.03 22.65
N VAL A 248 -16.60 -1.20 21.60
CA VAL A 248 -17.72 -0.98 20.66
C VAL A 248 -17.49 -1.72 19.35
N ASP A 249 -16.44 -1.35 18.61
CA ASP A 249 -16.20 -1.86 17.25
C ASP A 249 -15.03 -2.89 17.20
N HIS A 250 -14.33 -3.09 18.33
CA HIS A 250 -13.14 -3.94 18.44
C HIS A 250 -12.08 -3.58 17.39
N VAL A 251 -11.82 -2.27 17.25
CA VAL A 251 -10.85 -1.70 16.31
C VAL A 251 -9.55 -1.36 17.04
N PRO A 252 -8.40 -1.97 16.69
CA PRO A 252 -7.10 -1.58 17.23
C PRO A 252 -6.87 -0.08 17.05
N PHE A 253 -6.32 0.61 18.06
CA PHE A 253 -6.00 2.05 17.95
C PHE A 253 -7.20 2.92 17.52
N ARG A 254 -8.37 2.68 18.13
CA ARG A 254 -9.66 3.29 17.77
C ARG A 254 -9.64 4.82 17.67
N ASP A 255 -8.89 5.50 18.52
CA ASP A 255 -8.81 6.96 18.53
C ASP A 255 -8.08 7.49 17.30
N GLN A 256 -6.93 6.88 16.94
CA GLN A 256 -6.20 7.20 15.72
C GLN A 256 -7.04 6.91 14.47
N ALA A 257 -7.73 5.76 14.46
CA ALA A 257 -8.66 5.39 13.38
C ALA A 257 -9.77 6.45 13.19
N LEU A 258 -10.35 6.95 14.30
CA LEU A 258 -11.40 7.97 14.26
C LEU A 258 -10.92 9.30 13.70
N LEU A 259 -9.78 9.77 14.21
CA LEU A 259 -9.22 11.07 13.84
C LEU A 259 -8.90 11.09 12.36
N PHE A 260 -8.19 10.07 11.87
CA PHE A 260 -7.83 10.00 10.47
C PHE A 260 -9.01 9.65 9.56
N ALA A 261 -9.94 8.83 10.05
CA ALA A 261 -11.33 8.68 9.61
C ALA A 261 -11.89 9.93 8.91
N THR A 262 -11.99 10.98 9.72
CA THR A 262 -12.62 12.25 9.32
C THR A 262 -11.88 12.91 8.16
N ILE A 263 -10.55 12.92 8.20
CA ILE A 263 -9.68 13.51 7.16
C ILE A 263 -9.79 12.72 5.85
N TYR A 264 -9.70 11.39 5.95
CA TYR A 264 -9.76 10.48 4.81
C TYR A 264 -11.01 10.70 3.97
N TRP A 265 -12.17 10.62 4.63
CA TRP A 265 -13.43 10.69 3.93
C TRP A 265 -13.81 12.09 3.44
N ALA A 266 -13.37 13.15 4.14
CA ALA A 266 -13.51 14.50 3.64
C ALA A 266 -12.73 14.72 2.34
N ASN A 267 -11.52 14.18 2.25
CA ASN A 267 -10.71 14.24 1.03
C ASN A 267 -11.27 13.33 -0.08
N ARG A 268 -11.77 12.14 0.28
CA ARG A 268 -12.43 11.22 -0.67
C ARG A 268 -13.64 11.87 -1.32
N ALA A 269 -14.51 12.53 -0.55
CA ALA A 269 -15.67 13.24 -1.10
C ALA A 269 -15.27 14.35 -2.10
N LYS A 270 -14.18 15.07 -1.83
CA LYS A 270 -13.62 16.08 -2.77
C LYS A 270 -13.08 15.43 -4.04
N TYR A 271 -12.43 14.26 -3.92
CA TYR A 271 -11.91 13.49 -5.05
C TYR A 271 -13.02 13.02 -5.97
N ASP A 272 -14.01 12.34 -5.40
CA ASP A 272 -15.15 11.80 -6.15
C ASP A 272 -15.92 12.94 -6.85
N SER A 273 -16.08 14.08 -6.18
CA SER A 273 -16.69 15.28 -6.76
C SER A 273 -15.89 15.85 -7.94
N ALA A 274 -14.55 15.94 -7.82
CA ALA A 274 -13.70 16.42 -8.91
C ALA A 274 -13.70 15.47 -10.12
N LEU A 275 -13.70 14.16 -9.89
CA LEU A 275 -13.81 13.17 -10.96
C LEU A 275 -15.18 13.21 -11.66
N ALA A 276 -16.26 13.40 -10.91
CA ALA A 276 -17.59 13.54 -11.48
C ALA A 276 -17.68 14.75 -12.43
N VAL A 277 -17.10 15.88 -12.02
CA VAL A 277 -17.01 17.08 -12.87
C VAL A 277 -16.18 16.81 -14.13
N GLN A 278 -15.03 16.15 -14.00
CA GLN A 278 -14.18 15.82 -15.16
C GLN A 278 -14.89 14.90 -16.16
N ARG A 279 -15.66 13.91 -15.68
CA ARG A 279 -16.45 13.02 -16.55
C ARG A 279 -17.55 13.78 -17.29
N ALA A 280 -18.23 14.69 -16.60
CA ALA A 280 -19.30 15.50 -17.19
C ALA A 280 -18.82 16.51 -18.24
N THR A 281 -17.55 16.95 -18.19
CA THR A 281 -16.98 17.87 -19.18
C THR A 281 -16.36 17.17 -20.40
N GLN A 282 -16.21 15.84 -20.35
CA GLN A 282 -15.66 15.01 -21.43
C GLN A 282 -16.74 14.23 -22.21
N SER A 283 -17.99 14.22 -21.72
CA SER A 283 -19.18 13.68 -22.40
C SER A 283 -19.90 14.74 -23.22
#